data_AF-A0A3P1BC37-F1
#
_entry.id   AF-A0A3P1BC37-F1
#
_cell.length_a   1.000
_cell.length_b   1.000
_cell.length_c   1.000
_cell.angle_alpha   90.00
_cell.angle_beta   90.00
_cell.angle_gamma   90.00
#
_symmetry.space_group_name_H-M   'P 1'
#
loop_
_entity.id
_entity.type
_entity.pdbx_description
1 polymer ?
#
loop_
_entity_poly.entity_id
_entity_poly.type
_entity_poly.pdbx_seq_one_letter_code
_entity_poly.pdbx_strand_id
1 'polypeptide(L)'
;MAKQKPKLRADTAKHRPVLPTPTVLQKVEKAAPAPAAPEPENKAITIGKAALGAGLLLIPVFIYYRTVYNNAVNVPFEDDFDSALKFLSSYLFKTNSLVDRVKLIFSQHNEHRIVFDRLVFLLDYYLTGFLNFRHLILVGNLSLVFLAYLLFRSSFPGMRLADKLLYFVPVAFGLFQLHFWELTVWGMASLQNLYVVVFALLGFYALSQTPKKANWFVVACVAGVAAAFTSGNGMFTFLVGIPVLLVLKQYKKLAIWTSLTVVTFALYFWGYAKPGHHPDIYDSLVNNTSRAFDYFFTLSGSVFSARPEHPARAGKFFLVLFLGLFGWQFFRKTATRNPTIPALLLFTYVTCLSLMATRSGFGVVQAFSPRYGILSVVLFIGLYVMSLEAVTQRYIRPLVGAVFLFLSVYLFRNSQQQGLLKVEDRTRLLQLTSAFYNDNKDNLILYWSDAKQAKVIFEDALKKKIYQLPPITFDQIRSLPQTTDAQNLAATNDIVSEAKPYATHDYLVFFQSWAVLNGTPSERVTTQVIAQSGAQSYAFETAKHVRYDVVNQLQSLQFLGAGFSCVIKKTDLKPGHYTLWLHLTNGRTQSYQPLNLTFDV
;
A
#
# COMPACT_ATOMS: atom_id res chain seq x y z
N MET A 1 -40.23 -100.49 -25.54
CA MET A 1 -39.46 -99.63 -24.61
C MET A 1 -40.28 -98.35 -24.39
N ALA A 2 -40.45 -97.76 -23.21
CA ALA A 2 -40.27 -98.23 -21.83
C ALA A 2 -41.21 -97.41 -20.88
N LYS A 3 -41.70 -98.05 -19.80
CA LYS A 3 -42.28 -97.55 -18.52
C LYS A 3 -42.52 -96.02 -18.31
N GLN A 4 -43.63 -95.51 -17.72
CA GLN A 4 -44.86 -96.13 -17.17
C GLN A 4 -45.96 -95.04 -16.90
N LYS A 5 -47.25 -95.45 -16.78
CA LYS A 5 -48.41 -94.66 -16.22
C LYS A 5 -48.39 -94.73 -14.66
N PRO A 6 -49.16 -93.98 -13.81
CA PRO A 6 -50.59 -93.53 -13.89
C PRO A 6 -50.85 -92.09 -13.27
N LYS A 7 -52.03 -91.58 -12.81
CA LYS A 7 -53.49 -91.57 -13.19
C LYS A 7 -54.20 -90.40 -12.43
N LEU A 8 -55.06 -89.60 -13.11
CA LEU A 8 -56.28 -88.89 -12.57
C LEU A 8 -56.12 -87.88 -11.39
N ARG A 9 -57.15 -87.18 -10.87
CA ARG A 9 -58.32 -86.37 -11.38
C ARG A 9 -59.11 -85.80 -10.16
N ALA A 10 -60.07 -84.89 -10.40
CA ALA A 10 -61.01 -84.26 -9.43
C ALA A 10 -60.35 -83.20 -8.52
N ASP A 11 -60.87 -81.98 -8.32
CA ASP A 11 -62.24 -81.46 -8.08
C ASP A 11 -62.70 -81.51 -6.61
N THR A 12 -62.84 -80.33 -5.99
CA THR A 12 -63.89 -80.00 -5.00
C THR A 12 -63.90 -78.49 -4.74
N ALA A 13 -65.04 -77.93 -4.30
CA ALA A 13 -65.22 -76.48 -4.13
C ALA A 13 -66.17 -76.13 -2.97
N LYS A 14 -66.16 -74.84 -2.56
CA LYS A 14 -66.92 -74.19 -1.46
C LYS A 14 -66.25 -74.44 -0.08
N HIS A 15 -66.09 -73.46 0.83
CA HIS A 15 -67.12 -72.54 1.35
C HIS A 15 -66.67 -71.06 1.61
N ARG A 16 -67.58 -70.27 2.21
CA ARG A 16 -67.60 -68.81 2.51
C ARG A 16 -66.84 -68.45 3.82
N PRO A 17 -66.66 -67.15 4.25
CA PRO A 17 -67.36 -65.90 3.87
C PRO A 17 -66.49 -64.64 3.61
N VAL A 18 -67.15 -63.47 3.58
CA VAL A 18 -66.68 -62.15 3.10
C VAL A 18 -66.36 -61.18 4.25
N LEU A 19 -65.37 -60.29 4.08
CA LEU A 19 -65.26 -58.96 4.68
C LEU A 19 -64.61 -57.97 3.67
N PRO A 20 -64.75 -56.63 3.82
CA PRO A 20 -64.68 -55.68 2.70
C PRO A 20 -63.29 -55.15 2.32
N THR A 21 -63.22 -54.59 1.11
CA THR A 21 -62.06 -53.93 0.50
C THR A 21 -61.61 -52.68 1.29
N PRO A 22 -60.32 -52.56 1.67
CA PRO A 22 -59.77 -51.30 2.16
C PRO A 22 -59.55 -50.32 1.00
N THR A 23 -60.16 -49.13 1.08
CA THR A 23 -59.99 -48.07 0.08
C THR A 23 -58.55 -47.53 0.11
N VAL A 24 -57.73 -47.89 -0.87
CA VAL A 24 -56.38 -47.32 -1.02
C VAL A 24 -56.49 -45.87 -1.49
N LEU A 25 -56.47 -44.95 -0.53
CA LEU A 25 -56.33 -43.52 -0.78
C LEU A 25 -54.97 -43.25 -1.46
N GLN A 26 -54.98 -43.15 -2.79
CA GLN A 26 -53.85 -42.57 -3.52
C GLN A 26 -53.71 -41.10 -3.11
N LYS A 27 -52.84 -40.88 -2.12
CA LYS A 27 -52.44 -39.55 -1.67
C LYS A 27 -51.57 -38.93 -2.77
N VAL A 28 -52.20 -38.26 -3.73
CA VAL A 28 -51.53 -37.52 -4.81
C VAL A 28 -50.71 -36.40 -4.17
N GLU A 29 -49.44 -36.70 -3.91
CA GLU A 29 -48.48 -35.75 -3.38
C GLU A 29 -48.19 -34.73 -4.48
N LYS A 30 -48.90 -33.59 -4.43
CA LYS A 30 -48.65 -32.46 -5.32
C LYS A 30 -47.18 -32.07 -5.18
N ALA A 31 -46.39 -32.36 -6.21
CA ALA A 31 -45.04 -31.84 -6.33
C ALA A 31 -45.07 -30.34 -6.08
N ALA A 32 -44.21 -29.86 -5.16
CA ALA A 32 -44.13 -28.44 -4.87
C ALA A 32 -43.86 -27.67 -6.17
N PRO A 33 -44.57 -26.55 -6.42
CA PRO A 33 -44.36 -25.79 -7.65
C PRO A 33 -42.90 -25.40 -7.75
N ALA A 34 -42.28 -25.65 -8.90
CA ALA A 34 -40.89 -25.28 -9.14
C ALA A 34 -40.72 -23.78 -8.81
N PRO A 35 -39.66 -23.38 -8.09
CA PRO A 35 -39.48 -22.00 -7.67
C PRO A 35 -39.53 -21.11 -8.91
N ALA A 36 -40.47 -20.16 -8.91
CA ALA A 36 -40.75 -19.31 -10.06
C ALA A 36 -39.44 -18.70 -10.59
N ALA A 37 -39.23 -18.80 -11.91
CA ALA A 37 -38.04 -18.23 -12.54
C ALA A 37 -37.96 -16.75 -12.13
N PRO A 38 -36.82 -16.30 -11.54
CA PRO A 38 -36.74 -14.96 -10.98
C PRO A 38 -37.00 -13.94 -12.10
N GLU A 39 -37.95 -13.04 -11.84
CA GLU A 39 -38.40 -12.05 -12.83
C GLU A 39 -37.21 -11.35 -13.49
N PRO A 40 -37.26 -11.09 -14.81
CA PRO A 40 -36.17 -10.46 -15.52
C PRO A 40 -35.95 -9.04 -14.99
N GLU A 41 -34.94 -8.89 -14.12
CA GLU A 41 -34.57 -7.63 -13.49
C GLU A 41 -34.49 -6.51 -14.55
N ASN A 42 -35.27 -5.45 -14.34
CA ASN A 42 -35.41 -4.38 -15.31
C ASN A 42 -34.02 -3.89 -15.78
N LYS A 43 -33.78 -3.93 -17.09
CA LYS A 43 -32.49 -3.57 -17.70
C LYS A 43 -32.03 -2.18 -17.27
N ALA A 44 -32.94 -1.22 -17.13
CA ALA A 44 -32.63 0.13 -16.65
C ALA A 44 -32.10 0.14 -15.21
N ILE A 45 -32.68 -0.67 -14.30
CA ILE A 45 -32.21 -0.82 -12.91
C ILE A 45 -30.82 -1.49 -12.89
N THR A 46 -30.62 -2.51 -13.72
CA THR A 46 -29.34 -3.22 -13.83
C THR A 46 -28.22 -2.29 -14.33
N ILE A 47 -28.52 -1.46 -15.34
CA ILE A 47 -27.59 -0.45 -15.88
C ILE A 47 -27.33 0.65 -14.84
N GLY A 48 -28.36 1.18 -14.18
CA GLY A 48 -28.23 2.20 -13.14
C GLY A 48 -27.37 1.74 -11.96
N LYS A 49 -27.58 0.51 -11.47
CA LYS A 49 -26.71 -0.13 -10.46
C LYS A 49 -25.25 -0.22 -10.93
N ALA A 50 -25.02 -0.66 -12.16
CA ALA A 50 -23.66 -0.81 -12.70
C ALA A 50 -22.95 0.54 -12.87
N ALA A 51 -23.66 1.57 -13.37
CA ALA A 51 -23.15 2.92 -13.50
C ALA A 51 -22.83 3.55 -12.13
N LEU A 52 -23.72 3.40 -11.14
CA LEU A 52 -23.49 3.85 -9.76
C LEU A 52 -22.28 3.15 -9.13
N GLY A 53 -22.18 1.82 -9.28
CA GLY A 53 -21.03 1.05 -8.80
C GLY A 53 -19.72 1.52 -9.45
N ALA A 54 -19.69 1.67 -10.77
CA ALA A 54 -18.53 2.17 -11.50
C ALA A 54 -18.13 3.60 -11.08
N GLY A 55 -19.10 4.51 -10.94
CA GLY A 55 -18.84 5.88 -10.47
C GLY A 55 -18.24 5.92 -9.07
N LEU A 56 -18.83 5.19 -8.13
CA LEU A 56 -18.31 5.10 -6.75
C LEU A 56 -16.94 4.43 -6.66
N LEU A 57 -16.63 3.46 -7.54
CA LEU A 57 -15.31 2.84 -7.64
C LEU A 57 -14.23 3.81 -8.13
N LEU A 58 -14.57 4.74 -9.03
CA LEU A 58 -13.60 5.67 -9.63
C LEU A 58 -13.20 6.82 -8.70
N ILE A 59 -14.02 7.19 -7.70
CA ILE A 59 -13.73 8.28 -6.76
C ILE A 59 -12.39 8.09 -6.03
N PRO A 60 -12.15 7.00 -5.25
CA PRO A 60 -10.89 6.82 -4.53
C PRO A 60 -9.71 6.59 -5.48
N VAL A 61 -9.93 5.94 -6.63
CA VAL A 61 -8.92 5.72 -7.68
C VAL A 61 -8.42 7.04 -8.24
N PHE A 62 -9.33 7.95 -8.61
CA PHE A 62 -8.97 9.27 -9.15
C PHE A 62 -8.25 10.14 -8.13
N ILE A 63 -8.73 10.17 -6.88
CA ILE A 63 -8.07 10.93 -5.80
C ILE A 63 -6.65 10.39 -5.57
N TYR A 64 -6.48 9.08 -5.44
CA TYR A 64 -5.18 8.45 -5.23
C TYR A 64 -4.20 8.74 -6.37
N TYR A 65 -4.58 8.49 -7.63
CA TYR A 65 -3.67 8.70 -8.75
C TYR A 65 -3.43 10.19 -9.07
N ARG A 66 -4.37 11.09 -8.75
CA ARG A 66 -4.09 12.54 -8.76
C ARG A 66 -3.01 12.90 -7.73
N THR A 67 -3.09 12.37 -6.52
CA THR A 67 -2.06 12.56 -5.49
C THR A 67 -0.71 12.02 -5.96
N VAL A 68 -0.62 10.78 -6.47
CA VAL A 68 0.62 10.21 -7.00
C VAL A 68 1.17 11.06 -8.16
N TYR A 69 0.34 11.41 -9.16
CA TYR A 69 0.80 12.15 -10.34
C TYR A 69 1.30 13.57 -9.99
N ASN A 70 0.67 14.25 -9.04
CA ASN A 70 1.09 15.58 -8.61
C ASN A 70 2.39 15.57 -7.80
N ASN A 71 2.67 14.48 -7.07
CA ASN A 71 3.74 14.41 -6.06
C ASN A 71 4.95 13.54 -6.46
N ALA A 72 4.88 12.80 -7.59
CA ALA A 72 6.00 12.02 -8.10
C ALA A 72 7.13 12.91 -8.67
N VAL A 73 8.07 13.34 -7.83
CA VAL A 73 9.26 14.12 -8.24
C VAL A 73 10.33 13.18 -8.81
N ASN A 74 11.05 13.61 -9.86
CA ASN A 74 12.22 12.89 -10.36
C ASN A 74 13.47 13.20 -9.51
N VAL A 75 13.52 12.73 -8.26
CA VAL A 75 14.70 12.83 -7.37
C VAL A 75 14.84 11.53 -6.58
N PRO A 76 16.04 10.92 -6.48
CA PRO A 76 16.26 9.70 -5.70
C PRO A 76 16.02 9.91 -4.19
N PHE A 77 15.46 8.90 -3.54
CA PHE A 77 15.23 8.87 -2.09
C PHE A 77 15.71 7.56 -1.44
N GLU A 78 16.49 7.67 -0.36
CA GLU A 78 17.03 6.55 0.45
C GLU A 78 17.64 5.43 -0.42
N ASP A 79 17.08 4.21 -0.40
CA ASP A 79 17.63 3.05 -1.14
C ASP A 79 17.69 3.26 -2.67
N ASP A 80 17.02 4.26 -3.26
CA ASP A 80 17.12 4.59 -4.70
C ASP A 80 18.57 4.87 -5.14
N PHE A 81 19.44 5.39 -4.26
CA PHE A 81 20.87 5.61 -4.57
C PHE A 81 21.60 4.28 -4.82
N ASP A 82 21.56 3.35 -3.87
CA ASP A 82 22.26 2.05 -3.98
C ASP A 82 21.57 1.09 -4.96
N SER A 83 20.25 0.94 -4.83
CA SER A 83 19.46 -0.05 -5.56
C SER A 83 19.36 0.24 -7.06
N ALA A 84 19.31 1.52 -7.45
CA ALA A 84 19.04 1.96 -8.82
C ALA A 84 20.22 2.69 -9.47
N LEU A 85 20.68 3.83 -8.91
CA LEU A 85 21.75 4.64 -9.55
C LEU A 85 23.10 3.91 -9.58
N LYS A 86 23.56 3.41 -8.42
CA LYS A 86 24.81 2.64 -8.28
C LYS A 86 24.74 1.30 -9.00
N PHE A 87 23.56 0.67 -9.03
CA PHE A 87 23.30 -0.52 -9.85
C PHE A 87 23.49 -0.23 -11.34
N LEU A 88 22.81 0.77 -11.92
CA LEU A 88 22.95 1.12 -13.34
C LEU A 88 24.38 1.55 -13.69
N SER A 89 25.04 2.34 -12.83
CA SER A 89 26.46 2.70 -13.01
C SER A 89 27.37 1.48 -13.07
N SER A 90 27.12 0.48 -12.23
CA SER A 90 27.87 -0.76 -12.23
C SER A 90 27.51 -1.66 -13.42
N TYR A 91 26.23 -1.74 -13.79
CA TYR A 91 25.74 -2.55 -14.90
C TYR A 91 26.27 -2.06 -16.25
N LEU A 92 26.17 -0.75 -16.51
CA LEU A 92 26.53 -0.14 -17.79
C LEU A 92 28.04 0.04 -17.96
N PHE A 93 28.77 0.38 -16.88
CA PHE A 93 30.17 0.83 -16.96
C PHE A 93 31.18 -0.04 -16.17
N LYS A 94 30.74 -1.11 -15.49
CA LYS A 94 31.62 -2.00 -14.71
C LYS A 94 31.38 -3.51 -14.96
N THR A 95 30.59 -3.88 -15.98
CA THR A 95 30.42 -5.30 -16.39
C THR A 95 31.13 -5.58 -17.70
N ASN A 96 31.98 -6.62 -17.70
CA ASN A 96 32.77 -7.01 -18.87
C ASN A 96 32.15 -8.17 -19.66
N SER A 97 31.14 -8.87 -19.10
CA SER A 97 30.47 -9.99 -19.74
C SER A 97 28.96 -10.01 -19.48
N LEU A 98 28.21 -10.74 -20.33
CA LEU A 98 26.79 -11.04 -20.10
C LEU A 98 26.56 -11.79 -18.78
N VAL A 99 27.50 -12.66 -18.39
CA VAL A 99 27.44 -13.40 -17.13
C VAL A 99 27.49 -12.45 -15.94
N ASP A 100 28.33 -11.41 -15.98
CA ASP A 100 28.43 -10.44 -14.89
C ASP A 100 27.23 -9.49 -14.83
N ARG A 101 26.62 -9.18 -15.98
CA ARG A 101 25.32 -8.47 -16.05
C ARG A 101 24.20 -9.27 -15.38
N VAL A 102 24.11 -10.58 -15.66
CA VAL A 102 23.12 -11.47 -15.00
C VAL A 102 23.42 -11.61 -13.50
N LYS A 103 24.67 -11.86 -13.11
CA LYS A 103 25.09 -11.87 -11.68
C LYS A 103 24.70 -10.58 -10.96
N LEU A 104 24.88 -9.42 -11.60
CA LEU A 104 24.57 -8.12 -10.99
C LEU A 104 23.06 -7.89 -10.86
N ILE A 105 22.25 -8.28 -11.86
CA ILE A 105 20.77 -8.28 -11.77
C ILE A 105 20.32 -9.13 -10.57
N PHE A 106 20.86 -10.34 -10.42
CA PHE A 106 20.58 -11.27 -9.31
C PHE A 106 21.40 -11.01 -8.04
N SER A 107 22.16 -9.92 -7.94
CA SER A 107 22.96 -9.62 -6.74
C SER A 107 22.08 -9.29 -5.53
N GLN A 108 22.59 -9.47 -4.32
CA GLN A 108 21.89 -9.07 -3.10
C GLN A 108 21.91 -7.54 -2.95
N HIS A 109 20.82 -6.97 -2.45
CA HIS A 109 20.73 -5.59 -1.93
C HIS A 109 19.88 -5.64 -0.67
N ASN A 110 20.39 -5.13 0.46
CA ASN A 110 19.83 -5.35 1.80
C ASN A 110 19.52 -6.85 2.02
N GLU A 111 18.30 -7.25 2.42
CA GLU A 111 17.92 -8.68 2.60
C GLU A 111 17.32 -9.31 1.33
N HIS A 112 17.47 -8.65 0.19
CA HIS A 112 16.59 -8.82 -0.97
C HIS A 112 17.35 -9.13 -2.27
N ARG A 113 16.64 -9.78 -3.19
CA ARG A 113 17.05 -10.02 -4.59
C ARG A 113 16.07 -9.29 -5.51
N ILE A 114 16.22 -7.97 -5.58
CA ILE A 114 15.34 -7.01 -6.28
C ILE A 114 15.49 -7.08 -7.83
N VAL A 115 15.33 -8.27 -8.40
CA VAL A 115 15.49 -8.51 -9.85
C VAL A 115 14.40 -7.78 -10.63
N PHE A 116 13.15 -7.83 -10.16
CA PHE A 116 12.03 -7.14 -10.79
C PHE A 116 12.30 -5.63 -10.92
N ASP A 117 12.65 -5.00 -9.81
CA ASP A 117 12.94 -3.57 -9.71
C ASP A 117 14.08 -3.18 -10.66
N ARG A 118 15.17 -3.95 -10.66
CA ARG A 118 16.31 -3.75 -11.57
C ARG A 118 15.97 -3.94 -13.04
N LEU A 119 15.07 -4.86 -13.39
CA LEU A 119 14.57 -5.00 -14.75
C LEU A 119 13.69 -3.79 -15.15
N VAL A 120 12.94 -3.19 -14.22
CA VAL A 120 12.22 -1.93 -14.46
C VAL A 120 13.20 -0.75 -14.60
N PHE A 121 14.26 -0.66 -13.78
CA PHE A 121 15.28 0.38 -13.90
C PHE A 121 16.01 0.31 -15.25
N LEU A 122 16.33 -0.90 -15.72
CA LEU A 122 16.92 -1.12 -17.05
C LEU A 122 15.92 -0.79 -18.17
N LEU A 123 14.66 -1.19 -18.04
CA LEU A 123 13.63 -0.90 -19.03
C LEU A 123 13.38 0.60 -19.19
N ASP A 124 13.27 1.34 -18.08
CA ASP A 124 13.15 2.80 -18.11
C ASP A 124 14.37 3.43 -18.80
N TYR A 125 15.58 3.13 -18.33
CA TYR A 125 16.83 3.64 -18.92
C TYR A 125 16.96 3.34 -20.42
N TYR A 126 16.59 2.14 -20.89
CA TYR A 126 16.67 1.78 -22.32
C TYR A 126 15.56 2.40 -23.18
N LEU A 127 14.45 2.88 -22.59
CA LEU A 127 13.38 3.57 -23.31
C LEU A 127 13.56 5.09 -23.36
N THR A 128 14.20 5.69 -22.35
CA THR A 128 14.34 7.15 -22.19
C THR A 128 15.77 7.66 -22.44
N GLY A 129 16.78 6.80 -22.30
CA GLY A 129 18.19 7.16 -22.22
C GLY A 129 18.67 7.61 -20.82
N PHE A 130 17.79 7.70 -19.82
CA PHE A 130 18.12 8.09 -18.44
C PHE A 130 17.07 7.60 -17.43
N LEU A 131 17.50 7.11 -16.27
CA LEU A 131 16.60 6.69 -15.20
C LEU A 131 15.80 7.88 -14.67
N ASN A 132 14.48 7.70 -14.50
CA ASN A 132 13.56 8.73 -14.04
C ASN A 132 12.67 8.22 -12.89
N PHE A 133 12.92 8.72 -11.68
CA PHE A 133 12.19 8.32 -10.47
C PHE A 133 10.68 8.62 -10.56
N ARG A 134 10.26 9.64 -11.32
CA ARG A 134 8.84 9.89 -11.58
C ARG A 134 8.21 8.74 -12.36
N HIS A 135 8.92 8.14 -13.32
CA HIS A 135 8.43 6.95 -14.03
C HIS A 135 8.38 5.74 -13.08
N LEU A 136 9.41 5.52 -12.27
CA LEU A 136 9.45 4.42 -11.29
C LEU A 136 8.30 4.49 -10.29
N ILE A 137 7.98 5.68 -9.76
CA ILE A 137 6.84 5.90 -8.86
C ILE A 137 5.51 5.59 -9.56
N LEU A 138 5.33 6.06 -10.81
CA LEU A 138 4.10 5.83 -11.58
C LEU A 138 3.90 4.34 -11.94
N VAL A 139 4.96 3.65 -12.40
CA VAL A 139 4.94 2.20 -12.67
C VAL A 139 4.73 1.43 -11.37
N GLY A 140 5.48 1.75 -10.31
CA GLY A 140 5.33 1.17 -8.99
C GLY A 140 3.90 1.25 -8.45
N ASN A 141 3.22 2.39 -8.63
CA ASN A 141 1.83 2.58 -8.22
C ASN A 141 0.78 1.96 -9.17
N LEU A 142 1.14 1.60 -10.41
CA LEU A 142 0.24 0.88 -11.34
C LEU A 142 -0.10 -0.53 -10.81
N SER A 143 0.75 -1.09 -9.93
CA SER A 143 0.49 -2.28 -9.13
C SER A 143 -0.91 -2.32 -8.50
N LEU A 144 -1.45 -1.19 -8.00
CA LEU A 144 -2.75 -1.15 -7.35
C LEU A 144 -3.91 -1.41 -8.33
N VAL A 145 -3.78 -1.00 -9.60
CA VAL A 145 -4.76 -1.37 -10.65
C VAL A 145 -4.70 -2.87 -10.94
N PHE A 146 -3.51 -3.47 -11.00
CA PHE A 146 -3.38 -4.92 -11.16
C PHE A 146 -3.91 -5.69 -9.94
N LEU A 147 -3.65 -5.20 -8.72
CA LEU A 147 -4.16 -5.75 -7.47
C LEU A 147 -5.70 -5.64 -7.40
N ALA A 148 -6.27 -4.47 -7.73
CA ALA A 148 -7.71 -4.26 -7.82
C ALA A 148 -8.36 -5.19 -8.87
N TYR A 149 -7.75 -5.33 -10.06
CA TYR A 149 -8.23 -6.26 -11.08
C TYR A 149 -8.19 -7.71 -10.60
N LEU A 150 -7.08 -8.17 -10.01
CA LEU A 150 -6.97 -9.54 -9.50
C LEU A 150 -7.93 -9.82 -8.35
N LEU A 151 -8.12 -8.86 -7.43
CA LEU A 151 -9.14 -8.92 -6.38
C LEU A 151 -10.55 -8.99 -6.99
N PHE A 152 -10.88 -8.16 -7.99
CA PHE A 152 -12.16 -8.20 -8.69
C PHE A 152 -12.36 -9.54 -9.43
N ARG A 153 -11.31 -10.10 -10.03
CA ARG A 153 -11.34 -11.42 -10.68
C ARG A 153 -11.49 -12.59 -9.70
N SER A 154 -11.06 -12.42 -8.45
CA SER A 154 -11.07 -13.45 -7.40
C SER A 154 -12.27 -13.40 -6.47
N SER A 155 -12.85 -12.21 -6.26
CA SER A 155 -13.94 -12.00 -5.30
C SER A 155 -15.32 -12.31 -5.91
N PHE A 156 -16.25 -12.72 -5.06
CA PHE A 156 -17.69 -12.80 -5.33
C PHE A 156 -18.06 -13.66 -6.56
N PRO A 157 -17.60 -14.92 -6.65
CA PRO A 157 -17.95 -15.80 -7.76
C PRO A 157 -19.47 -16.02 -7.83
N GLY A 158 -20.04 -15.84 -9.02
CA GLY A 158 -21.48 -16.03 -9.29
C GLY A 158 -22.38 -14.81 -9.07
N MET A 159 -21.86 -13.65 -8.64
CA MET A 159 -22.64 -12.40 -8.66
C MET A 159 -22.86 -11.88 -10.08
N ARG A 160 -23.99 -11.20 -10.31
CA ARG A 160 -24.22 -10.35 -11.50
C ARG A 160 -23.23 -9.18 -11.48
N LEU A 161 -22.83 -8.69 -12.66
CA LEU A 161 -21.84 -7.60 -12.77
C LEU A 161 -22.24 -6.33 -12.00
N ALA A 162 -23.52 -5.93 -12.10
CA ALA A 162 -24.03 -4.73 -11.44
C ALA A 162 -23.92 -4.79 -9.90
N ASP A 163 -24.41 -5.87 -9.28
CA ASP A 163 -24.28 -6.06 -7.83
C ASP A 163 -22.82 -6.22 -7.42
N LYS A 164 -22.01 -6.91 -8.24
CA LYS A 164 -20.58 -7.12 -8.00
C LYS A 164 -19.78 -5.81 -8.00
N LEU A 165 -20.12 -4.84 -8.86
CA LEU A 165 -19.49 -3.52 -8.84
C LEU A 165 -19.81 -2.78 -7.53
N LEU A 166 -21.07 -2.79 -7.10
CA LEU A 166 -21.51 -2.18 -5.83
C LEU A 166 -20.81 -2.81 -4.62
N TYR A 167 -20.74 -4.15 -4.54
CA TYR A 167 -20.00 -4.85 -3.49
C TYR A 167 -18.47 -4.74 -3.63
N PHE A 168 -17.92 -4.17 -4.71
CA PHE A 168 -16.49 -3.89 -4.84
C PHE A 168 -16.13 -2.47 -4.38
N VAL A 169 -17.09 -1.56 -4.18
CA VAL A 169 -16.84 -0.19 -3.69
C VAL A 169 -16.03 -0.17 -2.37
N PRO A 170 -16.31 -1.01 -1.35
CA PRO A 170 -15.49 -1.06 -0.14
C PRO A 170 -14.05 -1.49 -0.40
N VAL A 171 -13.80 -2.30 -1.44
CA VAL A 171 -12.44 -2.72 -1.83
C VAL A 171 -11.67 -1.56 -2.45
N ALA A 172 -12.30 -0.75 -3.30
CA ALA A 172 -11.63 0.41 -3.90
C ALA A 172 -11.29 1.49 -2.85
N PHE A 173 -12.22 1.86 -1.97
CA PHE A 173 -11.94 2.78 -0.87
C PHE A 173 -10.90 2.22 0.12
N GLY A 174 -10.92 0.90 0.36
CA GLY A 174 -9.93 0.24 1.21
C GLY A 174 -8.53 0.19 0.57
N LEU A 175 -8.43 0.05 -0.75
CA LEU A 175 -7.14 -0.15 -1.45
C LEU A 175 -6.45 1.16 -1.84
N PHE A 176 -7.19 2.10 -2.44
CA PHE A 176 -6.64 3.34 -2.97
C PHE A 176 -6.58 4.44 -1.89
N GLN A 177 -5.82 4.19 -0.83
CA GLN A 177 -5.74 5.05 0.36
C GLN A 177 -4.29 5.38 0.76
N LEU A 178 -4.06 6.48 1.49
CA LEU A 178 -2.71 6.94 1.85
C LEU A 178 -2.17 6.34 3.16
N HIS A 179 -2.66 5.17 3.61
CA HIS A 179 -2.11 4.50 4.81
C HIS A 179 -0.63 4.13 4.60
N PHE A 180 -0.30 3.66 3.40
CA PHE A 180 1.06 3.30 2.98
C PHE A 180 1.73 4.42 2.17
N TRP A 181 1.54 5.68 2.57
CA TRP A 181 1.90 6.88 1.79
C TRP A 181 3.35 6.92 1.27
N GLU A 182 4.32 6.32 1.96
CA GLU A 182 5.72 6.23 1.47
C GLU A 182 5.79 5.62 0.06
N LEU A 183 4.96 4.60 -0.21
CA LEU A 183 4.91 3.91 -1.51
C LEU A 183 4.20 4.74 -2.60
N THR A 184 3.62 5.89 -2.28
CA THR A 184 2.97 6.78 -3.26
C THR A 184 3.97 7.71 -3.97
N VAL A 185 5.16 7.89 -3.38
CA VAL A 185 6.19 8.87 -3.81
C VAL A 185 7.63 8.34 -3.77
N TRP A 186 7.85 7.05 -3.47
CA TRP A 186 9.19 6.45 -3.43
C TRP A 186 9.31 5.34 -4.50
N GLY A 187 10.21 5.53 -5.46
CA GLY A 187 10.37 4.70 -6.66
C GLY A 187 10.58 3.22 -6.34
N MET A 188 11.79 2.87 -5.88
CA MET A 188 12.14 1.49 -5.55
C MET A 188 11.17 0.85 -4.55
N ALA A 189 10.84 1.54 -3.45
CA ALA A 189 9.99 0.94 -2.42
C ALA A 189 8.58 0.59 -2.94
N SER A 190 8.01 1.42 -3.82
CA SER A 190 6.69 1.16 -4.42
C SER A 190 6.68 -0.03 -5.37
N LEU A 191 7.73 -0.20 -6.17
CA LEU A 191 7.94 -1.38 -7.02
C LEU A 191 8.01 -2.64 -6.14
N GLN A 192 8.96 -2.67 -5.21
CA GLN A 192 9.23 -3.84 -4.36
C GLN A 192 8.00 -4.26 -3.54
N ASN A 193 7.41 -3.33 -2.78
CA ASN A 193 6.42 -3.67 -1.75
C ASN A 193 5.01 -3.89 -2.32
N LEU A 194 4.68 -3.31 -3.48
CA LEU A 194 3.36 -3.48 -4.09
C LEU A 194 3.34 -4.63 -5.12
N TYR A 195 4.36 -4.77 -5.98
CA TYR A 195 4.35 -5.84 -6.98
C TYR A 195 4.53 -7.24 -6.38
N VAL A 196 5.21 -7.39 -5.24
CA VAL A 196 5.28 -8.70 -4.55
C VAL A 196 3.87 -9.20 -4.17
N VAL A 197 2.95 -8.31 -3.79
CA VAL A 197 1.55 -8.64 -3.49
C VAL A 197 0.77 -8.97 -4.77
N VAL A 198 0.99 -8.23 -5.85
CA VAL A 198 0.40 -8.50 -7.18
C VAL A 198 0.81 -9.88 -7.68
N PHE A 199 2.10 -10.22 -7.62
CA PHE A 199 2.62 -11.50 -8.07
C PHE A 199 2.19 -12.66 -7.17
N ALA A 200 2.16 -12.49 -5.84
CA ALA A 200 1.60 -13.49 -4.93
C ALA A 200 0.12 -13.78 -5.24
N LEU A 201 -0.71 -12.74 -5.39
CA LEU A 201 -2.13 -12.90 -5.73
C LEU A 201 -2.35 -13.48 -7.12
N LEU A 202 -1.55 -13.09 -8.12
CA LEU A 202 -1.56 -13.69 -9.46
C LEU A 202 -1.23 -15.18 -9.39
N GLY A 203 -0.24 -15.55 -8.57
CA GLY A 203 0.13 -16.94 -8.27
C GLY A 203 -1.05 -17.73 -7.72
N PHE A 204 -1.67 -17.27 -6.63
CA PHE A 204 -2.81 -17.95 -6.01
C PHE A 204 -4.05 -17.99 -6.92
N TYR A 205 -4.33 -16.92 -7.66
CA TYR A 205 -5.42 -16.89 -8.64
C TYR A 205 -5.17 -17.92 -9.74
N ALA A 206 -3.97 -17.95 -10.31
CA ALA A 206 -3.59 -18.89 -11.34
C ALA A 206 -3.67 -20.34 -10.83
N LEU A 207 -3.15 -20.64 -9.63
CA LEU A 207 -3.31 -21.93 -8.95
C LEU A 207 -4.79 -22.37 -8.87
N SER A 208 -5.69 -21.46 -8.49
CA SER A 208 -7.14 -21.73 -8.40
C SER A 208 -7.80 -22.11 -9.74
N GLN A 209 -7.24 -21.68 -10.87
CA GLN A 209 -7.75 -22.01 -12.20
C GLN A 209 -7.08 -23.25 -12.83
N THR A 210 -6.00 -23.77 -12.24
CA THR A 210 -5.30 -24.97 -12.74
C THR A 210 -6.14 -26.25 -12.87
N PRO A 211 -7.25 -26.46 -12.13
CA PRO A 211 -8.16 -27.60 -12.38
C PRO A 211 -9.02 -27.42 -13.63
N LYS A 212 -9.19 -26.18 -14.13
CA LYS A 212 -10.05 -25.85 -15.29
C LYS A 212 -9.26 -25.71 -16.59
N LYS A 213 -8.06 -25.13 -16.54
CA LYS A 213 -7.13 -25.03 -17.67
C LYS A 213 -5.69 -25.19 -17.17
N ALA A 214 -4.96 -26.17 -17.72
CA ALA A 214 -3.63 -26.53 -17.23
C ALA A 214 -2.60 -25.40 -17.31
N ASN A 215 -2.66 -24.58 -18.37
CA ASN A 215 -1.66 -23.53 -18.67
C ASN A 215 -1.55 -22.45 -17.58
N TRP A 216 -2.58 -22.26 -16.74
CA TRP A 216 -2.46 -21.39 -15.56
C TRP A 216 -1.40 -21.86 -14.57
N PHE A 217 -0.99 -23.12 -14.59
CA PHE A 217 0.10 -23.59 -13.71
C PHE A 217 1.44 -22.95 -14.11
N VAL A 218 1.68 -22.72 -15.40
CA VAL A 218 2.87 -21.97 -15.87
C VAL A 218 2.81 -20.53 -15.38
N VAL A 219 1.64 -19.87 -15.49
CA VAL A 219 1.42 -18.51 -14.96
C VAL A 219 1.66 -18.46 -13.45
N ALA A 220 1.20 -19.46 -12.70
CA ALA A 220 1.44 -19.55 -11.26
C ALA A 220 2.93 -19.70 -10.93
N CYS A 221 3.65 -20.57 -11.65
CA CYS A 221 5.09 -20.76 -11.46
C CYS A 221 5.89 -19.49 -11.76
N VAL A 222 5.61 -18.81 -12.88
CA VAL A 222 6.25 -17.55 -13.25
C VAL A 222 5.93 -16.45 -12.21
N ALA A 223 4.69 -16.36 -11.75
CA ALA A 223 4.31 -15.40 -10.71
C ALA A 223 4.97 -15.69 -9.35
N GLY A 224 5.14 -16.96 -8.98
CA GLY A 224 5.87 -17.36 -7.77
C GLY A 224 7.35 -16.97 -7.82
N VAL A 225 8.02 -17.23 -8.96
CA VAL A 225 9.41 -16.80 -9.19
C VAL A 225 9.53 -15.28 -9.19
N ALA A 226 8.62 -14.58 -9.88
CA ALA A 226 8.59 -13.11 -9.92
C ALA A 226 8.41 -12.50 -8.53
N ALA A 227 7.50 -13.03 -7.70
CA ALA A 227 7.32 -12.58 -6.32
C ALA A 227 8.62 -12.77 -5.51
N ALA A 228 9.21 -13.97 -5.53
CA ALA A 228 10.44 -14.30 -4.78
C ALA A 228 11.65 -13.46 -5.21
N PHE A 229 11.71 -13.01 -6.47
CA PHE A 229 12.73 -12.11 -7.00
C PHE A 229 12.23 -10.65 -7.18
N THR A 230 11.19 -10.27 -6.44
CA THR A 230 10.82 -8.87 -6.17
C THR A 230 11.23 -8.52 -4.73
N SER A 231 10.74 -9.29 -3.76
CA SER A 231 11.00 -9.04 -2.33
C SER A 231 11.13 -10.36 -1.57
N GLY A 232 11.89 -10.38 -0.47
CA GLY A 232 12.17 -11.60 0.29
C GLY A 232 10.90 -12.32 0.81
N ASN A 233 9.86 -11.57 1.17
CA ASN A 233 8.57 -12.15 1.58
C ASN A 233 7.81 -12.82 0.41
N GLY A 234 8.16 -12.52 -0.84
CA GLY A 234 7.60 -13.14 -2.03
C GLY A 234 7.84 -14.66 -2.10
N MET A 235 8.88 -15.16 -1.43
CA MET A 235 9.09 -16.60 -1.20
C MET A 235 7.87 -17.31 -0.58
N PHE A 236 7.11 -16.62 0.27
CA PHE A 236 5.96 -17.20 0.93
C PHE A 236 4.82 -17.55 -0.05
N THR A 237 4.87 -17.02 -1.29
CA THR A 237 4.01 -17.48 -2.40
C THR A 237 4.18 -18.97 -2.66
N PHE A 238 5.42 -19.48 -2.64
CA PHE A 238 5.69 -20.91 -2.79
C PHE A 238 5.18 -21.72 -1.61
N LEU A 239 5.49 -21.28 -0.38
CA LEU A 239 5.07 -21.99 0.84
C LEU A 239 3.55 -22.07 0.98
N VAL A 240 2.82 -21.02 0.58
CA VAL A 240 1.34 -20.99 0.58
C VAL A 240 0.74 -21.70 -0.64
N GLY A 241 1.47 -21.79 -1.77
CA GLY A 241 1.04 -22.58 -2.92
C GLY A 241 0.91 -24.08 -2.63
N ILE A 242 1.69 -24.61 -1.68
CA ILE A 242 1.66 -26.02 -1.24
C ILE A 242 0.28 -26.42 -0.68
N PRO A 243 -0.25 -25.80 0.40
CA PRO A 243 -1.59 -26.13 0.91
C PRO A 243 -2.71 -25.83 -0.10
N VAL A 244 -2.56 -24.83 -0.98
CA VAL A 244 -3.51 -24.58 -2.08
C VAL A 244 -3.57 -25.77 -3.04
N LEU A 245 -2.41 -26.29 -3.47
CA LEU A 245 -2.33 -27.44 -4.38
C LEU A 245 -2.80 -28.74 -3.72
N LEU A 246 -2.60 -28.90 -2.40
CA LEU A 246 -3.17 -30.01 -1.61
C LEU A 246 -4.70 -29.94 -1.53
N VAL A 247 -5.28 -28.78 -1.21
CA VAL A 247 -6.74 -28.55 -1.16
C VAL A 247 -7.38 -28.78 -2.53
N LEU A 248 -6.70 -28.40 -3.63
CA LEU A 248 -7.13 -28.65 -5.00
C LEU A 248 -6.80 -30.08 -5.52
N LYS A 249 -6.21 -30.94 -4.68
CA LYS A 249 -5.78 -32.31 -4.99
C LYS A 249 -4.88 -32.45 -6.22
N GLN A 250 -4.09 -31.42 -6.52
CA GLN A 250 -3.26 -31.34 -7.73
C GLN A 250 -1.87 -31.96 -7.53
N TYR A 251 -1.78 -33.19 -7.02
CA TYR A 251 -0.52 -33.79 -6.53
C TYR A 251 0.64 -33.79 -7.55
N LYS A 252 0.38 -34.00 -8.85
CA LYS A 252 1.41 -33.91 -9.90
C LYS A 252 1.98 -32.49 -10.05
N LYS A 253 1.14 -31.46 -9.90
CA LYS A 253 1.56 -30.04 -9.92
C LYS A 253 2.25 -29.65 -8.61
N LEU A 254 1.82 -30.21 -7.48
CA LEU A 254 2.49 -30.05 -6.19
C LEU A 254 3.95 -30.50 -6.24
N ALA A 255 4.24 -31.68 -6.82
CA ALA A 255 5.62 -32.14 -6.99
C ALA A 255 6.49 -31.12 -7.75
N ILE A 256 6.02 -30.66 -8.92
CA ILE A 256 6.72 -29.67 -9.75
C ILE A 256 6.88 -28.32 -9.00
N TRP A 257 5.85 -27.89 -8.27
CA TRP A 257 5.86 -26.66 -7.47
C TRP A 257 6.90 -26.72 -6.35
N THR A 258 6.98 -27.85 -5.63
CA THR A 258 7.99 -28.08 -4.59
C THR A 258 9.41 -28.14 -5.18
N SER A 259 9.62 -28.81 -6.32
CA SER A 259 10.91 -28.78 -7.01
C SER A 259 11.31 -27.35 -7.42
N LEU A 260 10.39 -26.57 -7.98
CA LEU A 260 10.63 -25.17 -8.33
C LEU A 260 10.89 -24.29 -7.10
N THR A 261 10.24 -24.59 -5.96
CA THR A 261 10.49 -23.92 -4.68
C THR A 261 11.94 -24.12 -4.25
N VAL A 262 12.42 -25.36 -4.23
CA VAL A 262 13.80 -25.72 -3.85
C VAL A 262 14.82 -25.03 -4.75
N VAL A 263 14.63 -25.07 -6.08
CA VAL A 263 15.53 -24.40 -7.03
C VAL A 263 15.52 -22.88 -6.84
N THR A 264 14.35 -22.27 -6.67
CA THR A 264 14.23 -20.81 -6.46
C THR A 264 14.91 -20.37 -5.17
N PHE A 265 14.74 -21.12 -4.07
CA PHE A 265 15.34 -20.80 -2.78
C PHE A 265 16.87 -21.00 -2.83
N ALA A 266 17.35 -22.08 -3.45
CA ALA A 266 18.79 -22.31 -3.64
C ALA A 266 19.46 -21.19 -4.44
N LEU A 267 18.81 -20.70 -5.51
CA LEU A 267 19.31 -19.58 -6.30
C LEU A 267 19.27 -18.24 -5.55
N TYR A 268 18.21 -17.97 -4.76
CA TYR A 268 18.11 -16.74 -3.97
C TYR A 268 19.16 -16.70 -2.84
N PHE A 269 19.37 -17.81 -2.14
CA PHE A 269 20.32 -17.89 -1.02
C PHE A 269 21.78 -18.14 -1.47
N TRP A 270 22.03 -18.35 -2.77
CA TRP A 270 23.39 -18.51 -3.31
C TRP A 270 24.26 -17.27 -3.01
N GLY A 271 25.23 -17.41 -2.11
CA GLY A 271 26.08 -16.30 -1.67
C GLY A 271 25.30 -15.19 -0.95
N TYR A 272 24.20 -15.52 -0.26
CA TYR A 272 23.46 -14.57 0.58
C TYR A 272 24.16 -14.39 1.94
N ALA A 273 24.31 -13.15 2.40
CA ALA A 273 24.82 -12.81 3.72
C ALA A 273 23.75 -12.10 4.55
N LYS A 274 23.51 -12.50 5.82
CA LYS A 274 22.60 -11.77 6.73
C LYS A 274 23.21 -10.38 7.03
N PRO A 275 22.52 -9.26 6.75
CA PRO A 275 23.03 -7.93 7.12
C PRO A 275 23.10 -7.79 8.64
N GLY A 276 24.28 -7.40 9.15
CA GLY A 276 24.60 -7.43 10.58
C GLY A 276 23.91 -6.37 11.45
N HIS A 277 23.22 -5.41 10.85
CA HIS A 277 22.51 -4.35 11.57
C HIS A 277 21.08 -4.73 12.00
N HIS A 278 20.60 -5.93 11.65
CA HIS A 278 19.27 -6.39 12.04
C HIS A 278 19.26 -7.13 13.39
N PRO A 279 18.19 -6.98 14.19
CA PRO A 279 17.98 -7.75 15.42
C PRO A 279 18.20 -9.25 15.25
N ASP A 280 18.45 -9.91 16.38
CA ASP A 280 18.39 -11.35 16.40
C ASP A 280 16.94 -11.85 16.38
N ILE A 281 16.74 -12.90 15.61
CA ILE A 281 15.49 -13.66 15.56
C ILE A 281 15.32 -14.39 16.90
N TYR A 282 16.41 -14.86 17.52
CA TYR A 282 16.36 -15.50 18.84
C TYR A 282 15.80 -14.54 19.91
N ASP A 283 16.30 -13.30 19.98
CA ASP A 283 15.79 -12.29 20.91
C ASP A 283 14.29 -12.03 20.70
N SER A 284 13.88 -11.90 19.45
CA SER A 284 12.47 -11.66 19.08
C SER A 284 11.55 -12.83 19.44
N LEU A 285 12.02 -14.08 19.36
CA LEU A 285 11.19 -15.27 19.59
C LEU A 285 11.23 -15.77 21.04
N VAL A 286 12.37 -15.66 21.74
CA VAL A 286 12.60 -16.29 23.05
C VAL A 286 12.68 -15.28 24.19
N ASN A 287 13.51 -14.24 24.06
CA ASN A 287 13.75 -13.30 25.16
C ASN A 287 12.63 -12.26 25.30
N ASN A 288 12.08 -11.81 24.18
CA ASN A 288 11.19 -10.65 24.08
C ASN A 288 9.88 -11.00 23.35
N THR A 289 9.35 -12.20 23.56
CA THR A 289 8.19 -12.75 22.83
C THR A 289 6.90 -11.91 22.97
N SER A 290 6.71 -11.20 24.10
CA SER A 290 5.59 -10.27 24.29
C SER A 290 5.65 -9.09 23.31
N ARG A 291 6.81 -8.42 23.22
CA ARG A 291 7.11 -7.36 22.25
C ARG A 291 6.91 -7.83 20.81
N ALA A 292 7.23 -9.09 20.52
CA ALA A 292 6.99 -9.70 19.21
C ALA A 292 5.48 -9.90 18.93
N PHE A 293 4.71 -10.45 19.86
CA PHE A 293 3.25 -10.56 19.69
C PHE A 293 2.59 -9.19 19.48
N ASP A 294 2.93 -8.18 20.28
CA ASP A 294 2.36 -6.84 20.12
C ASP A 294 2.82 -6.16 18.83
N TYR A 295 4.06 -6.38 18.36
CA TYR A 295 4.49 -5.99 17.03
C TYR A 295 3.63 -6.65 15.93
N PHE A 296 3.42 -7.97 15.99
CA PHE A 296 2.65 -8.71 14.99
C PHE A 296 1.19 -8.26 14.89
N PHE A 297 0.54 -8.06 16.04
CA PHE A 297 -0.85 -7.58 16.07
C PHE A 297 -0.96 -6.11 15.68
N THR A 298 0.03 -5.27 16.04
CA THR A 298 0.10 -3.87 15.60
C THR A 298 0.30 -3.76 14.09
N LEU A 299 1.21 -4.53 13.51
CA LEU A 299 1.48 -4.54 12.07
C LEU A 299 0.24 -5.01 11.27
N SER A 300 -0.35 -6.14 11.66
CA SER A 300 -1.50 -6.73 10.97
C SER A 300 -2.77 -5.88 11.08
N GLY A 301 -2.97 -5.15 12.18
CA GLY A 301 -4.06 -4.19 12.36
C GLY A 301 -3.72 -2.74 12.01
N SER A 302 -2.52 -2.45 11.47
CA SER A 302 -1.99 -1.09 11.32
C SER A 302 -2.89 -0.13 10.53
N VAL A 303 -3.78 -0.60 9.66
CA VAL A 303 -4.74 0.26 8.95
C VAL A 303 -5.62 1.09 9.88
N PHE A 304 -5.80 0.66 11.15
CA PHE A 304 -6.51 1.42 12.18
C PHE A 304 -5.61 2.34 13.03
N SER A 305 -4.40 2.70 12.58
CA SER A 305 -3.41 3.51 13.32
C SER A 305 -3.81 4.96 13.64
N ALA A 306 -5.07 5.36 13.39
CA ALA A 306 -5.63 6.64 13.80
C ALA A 306 -5.54 6.89 15.32
N ARG A 307 -5.40 5.83 16.14
CA ARG A 307 -4.96 5.89 17.54
C ARG A 307 -3.96 4.77 17.85
N PRO A 308 -2.97 4.96 18.74
CA PRO A 308 -1.94 3.95 19.01
C PRO A 308 -2.47 2.59 19.51
N GLU A 309 -3.55 2.59 20.29
CA GLU A 309 -4.14 1.40 20.90
C GLU A 309 -5.10 0.61 19.99
N HIS A 310 -5.47 1.17 18.83
CA HIS A 310 -6.40 0.55 17.90
C HIS A 310 -5.76 -0.61 17.09
N PRO A 311 -4.56 -0.49 16.48
CA PRO A 311 -3.97 -1.55 15.65
C PRO A 311 -3.85 -2.91 16.32
N ALA A 312 -3.28 -2.99 17.53
CA ALA A 312 -3.12 -4.27 18.23
C ALA A 312 -4.47 -4.96 18.51
N ARG A 313 -5.56 -4.20 18.73
CA ARG A 313 -6.92 -4.73 18.87
C ARG A 313 -7.48 -5.20 17.52
N ALA A 314 -7.27 -4.41 16.46
CA ALA A 314 -7.70 -4.74 15.11
C ALA A 314 -7.00 -6.00 14.56
N GLY A 315 -5.69 -6.17 14.76
CA GLY A 315 -4.94 -7.35 14.36
C GLY A 315 -5.39 -8.62 15.09
N LYS A 316 -5.67 -8.53 16.40
CA LYS A 316 -6.26 -9.63 17.20
C LYS A 316 -7.64 -10.01 16.65
N PHE A 317 -8.50 -9.05 16.35
CA PHE A 317 -9.81 -9.29 15.72
C PHE A 317 -9.70 -9.88 14.30
N PHE A 318 -8.80 -9.36 13.47
CA PHE A 318 -8.53 -9.84 12.11
C PHE A 318 -8.11 -11.31 12.09
N LEU A 319 -7.25 -11.74 13.03
CA LEU A 319 -6.81 -13.14 13.12
C LEU A 319 -7.96 -14.06 13.55
N VAL A 320 -8.73 -13.68 14.57
CA VAL A 320 -9.90 -14.45 15.03
C VAL A 320 -10.96 -14.57 13.92
N LEU A 321 -11.25 -13.47 13.22
CA LEU A 321 -12.19 -13.46 12.10
C LEU A 321 -11.69 -14.31 10.93
N PHE A 322 -10.40 -14.26 10.59
CA PHE A 322 -9.80 -15.11 9.55
C PHE A 322 -9.97 -16.59 9.89
N LEU A 323 -9.55 -17.00 11.11
CA LEU A 323 -9.63 -18.40 11.54
C LEU A 323 -11.07 -18.90 11.60
N GLY A 324 -12.02 -18.08 12.07
CA GLY A 324 -13.45 -18.40 12.08
C GLY A 324 -14.04 -18.58 10.68
N LEU A 325 -13.78 -17.65 9.76
CA LEU A 325 -14.25 -17.74 8.38
C LEU A 325 -13.60 -18.89 7.61
N PHE A 326 -12.31 -19.15 7.83
CA PHE A 326 -11.57 -20.25 7.22
C PHE A 326 -12.07 -21.61 7.73
N GLY A 327 -12.24 -21.77 9.06
CA GLY A 327 -12.84 -22.95 9.67
C GLY A 327 -14.26 -23.22 9.17
N TRP A 328 -15.09 -22.17 9.02
CA TRP A 328 -16.41 -22.27 8.41
C TRP A 328 -16.37 -22.73 6.95
N GLN A 329 -15.44 -22.22 6.13
CA GLN A 329 -15.26 -22.66 4.75
C GLN A 329 -14.79 -24.13 4.65
N PHE A 330 -13.98 -24.61 5.60
CA PHE A 330 -13.61 -26.03 5.69
C PHE A 330 -14.80 -26.91 6.12
N PHE A 331 -15.52 -26.52 7.19
CA PHE A 331 -16.71 -27.22 7.68
C PHE A 331 -17.81 -27.33 6.60
N ARG A 332 -18.07 -26.23 5.87
CA ARG A 332 -19.01 -26.19 4.74
C ARG A 332 -18.47 -26.84 3.46
N LYS A 333 -17.23 -27.34 3.44
CA LYS A 333 -16.53 -27.90 2.27
C LYS A 333 -16.50 -26.93 1.07
N THR A 334 -16.48 -25.61 1.34
CA THR A 334 -16.45 -24.54 0.34
C THR A 334 -15.07 -23.95 0.09
N ALA A 335 -14.04 -24.29 0.89
CA ALA A 335 -12.66 -23.80 0.73
C ALA A 335 -12.06 -24.04 -0.67
N THR A 336 -12.51 -25.07 -1.39
CA THR A 336 -12.12 -25.37 -2.78
C THR A 336 -12.75 -24.44 -3.83
N ARG A 337 -13.81 -23.69 -3.49
CA ARG A 337 -14.50 -22.78 -4.42
C ARG A 337 -13.69 -21.51 -4.73
N ASN A 338 -12.98 -21.01 -3.74
CA ASN A 338 -12.16 -19.79 -3.85
C ASN A 338 -10.94 -19.85 -2.90
N PRO A 339 -9.92 -20.68 -3.18
CA PRO A 339 -8.72 -20.76 -2.35
C PRO A 339 -7.84 -19.51 -2.42
N THR A 340 -8.09 -18.62 -3.39
CA THR A 340 -7.26 -17.44 -3.71
C THR A 340 -7.21 -16.42 -2.57
N ILE A 341 -8.36 -16.07 -1.97
CA ILE A 341 -8.43 -15.05 -0.91
C ILE A 341 -7.87 -15.59 0.43
N PRO A 342 -8.19 -16.82 0.87
CA PRO A 342 -7.52 -17.42 2.03
C PRO A 342 -6.01 -17.55 1.85
N ALA A 343 -5.52 -17.86 0.65
CA ALA A 343 -4.09 -17.90 0.34
C ALA A 343 -3.44 -16.52 0.45
N LEU A 344 -4.08 -15.47 -0.08
CA LEU A 344 -3.61 -14.10 0.07
C LEU A 344 -3.49 -13.69 1.54
N LEU A 345 -4.51 -13.98 2.36
CA LEU A 345 -4.47 -13.70 3.80
C LEU A 345 -3.36 -14.49 4.52
N LEU A 346 -3.20 -15.79 4.22
CA LEU A 346 -2.14 -16.61 4.80
C LEU A 346 -0.74 -16.10 4.43
N PHE A 347 -0.52 -15.74 3.17
CA PHE A 347 0.71 -15.09 2.70
C PHE A 347 1.01 -13.80 3.46
N THR A 348 0.00 -12.97 3.69
CA THR A 348 0.14 -11.72 4.43
C THR A 348 0.43 -11.97 5.91
N TYR A 349 -0.21 -12.95 6.56
CA TYR A 349 0.13 -13.34 7.94
C TYR A 349 1.54 -13.92 8.08
N VAL A 350 2.00 -14.76 7.14
CA VAL A 350 3.39 -15.26 7.13
C VAL A 350 4.39 -14.11 6.90
N THR A 351 4.04 -13.14 6.05
CA THR A 351 4.82 -11.89 5.92
C THR A 351 4.90 -11.12 7.24
N CYS A 352 3.78 -10.94 7.95
CA CYS A 352 3.76 -10.27 9.25
C CYS A 352 4.57 -11.03 10.33
N LEU A 353 4.55 -12.37 10.34
CA LEU A 353 5.37 -13.19 11.23
C LEU A 353 6.86 -13.07 10.90
N SER A 354 7.23 -13.00 9.61
CA SER A 354 8.62 -12.79 9.18
C SER A 354 9.13 -11.40 9.56
N LEU A 355 8.31 -10.36 9.39
CA LEU A 355 8.65 -9.00 9.85
C LEU A 355 8.75 -8.94 11.37
N MET A 356 7.83 -9.56 12.12
CA MET A 356 7.92 -9.69 13.58
C MET A 356 9.26 -10.29 14.02
N ALA A 357 9.65 -11.43 13.44
CA ALA A 357 10.88 -12.14 13.78
C ALA A 357 12.16 -11.36 13.41
N THR A 358 12.12 -10.49 12.39
CA THR A 358 13.30 -9.78 11.86
C THR A 358 13.36 -8.29 12.19
N ARG A 359 12.29 -7.71 12.76
CA ARG A 359 12.15 -6.27 13.04
C ARG A 359 11.67 -5.91 14.45
N SER A 360 11.04 -6.82 15.20
CA SER A 360 10.47 -6.42 16.51
C SER A 360 11.51 -5.97 17.54
N GLY A 361 12.79 -6.33 17.37
CA GLY A 361 13.92 -5.77 18.12
C GLY A 361 14.16 -4.27 17.94
N PHE A 362 13.67 -3.66 16.85
CA PHE A 362 13.62 -2.20 16.69
C PHE A 362 12.46 -1.54 17.47
N GLY A 363 11.68 -2.32 18.22
CA GLY A 363 10.51 -1.86 18.98
C GLY A 363 9.21 -1.86 18.19
N VAL A 364 8.08 -1.86 18.91
CA VAL A 364 6.71 -1.96 18.34
C VAL A 364 6.38 -0.76 17.44
N VAL A 365 6.98 0.41 17.66
CA VAL A 365 6.81 1.62 16.82
C VAL A 365 7.16 1.34 15.35
N GLN A 366 8.12 0.45 15.07
CA GLN A 366 8.52 0.10 13.71
C GLN A 366 7.39 -0.57 12.90
N ALA A 367 6.43 -1.23 13.57
CA ALA A 367 5.24 -1.82 12.94
C ALA A 367 4.28 -0.78 12.32
N PHE A 368 4.42 0.51 12.65
CA PHE A 368 3.69 1.61 12.04
C PHE A 368 4.37 2.17 10.76
N SER A 369 5.51 1.61 10.34
CA SER A 369 6.26 2.07 9.15
C SER A 369 5.39 1.98 7.87
N PRO A 370 5.06 3.10 7.20
CA PRO A 370 4.04 3.15 6.14
C PRO A 370 4.27 2.19 4.97
N ARG A 371 5.53 1.95 4.57
CA ARG A 371 5.92 0.94 3.57
C ARG A 371 5.38 -0.48 3.81
N TYR A 372 5.04 -0.84 5.05
CA TYR A 372 4.39 -2.12 5.37
C TYR A 372 2.85 -2.04 5.48
N GLY A 373 2.26 -0.84 5.44
CA GLY A 373 0.82 -0.62 5.65
C GLY A 373 -0.08 -1.33 4.64
N ILE A 374 0.41 -1.60 3.42
CA ILE A 374 -0.28 -2.40 2.40
C ILE A 374 -0.69 -3.80 2.91
N LEU A 375 0.09 -4.38 3.85
CA LEU A 375 -0.23 -5.69 4.43
C LEU A 375 -1.54 -5.66 5.24
N SER A 376 -1.72 -4.66 6.10
CA SER A 376 -2.96 -4.52 6.89
C SER A 376 -4.18 -4.17 6.02
N VAL A 377 -3.97 -3.36 4.97
CA VAL A 377 -4.99 -3.07 3.94
C VAL A 377 -5.44 -4.36 3.23
N VAL A 378 -4.50 -5.22 2.82
CA VAL A 378 -4.80 -6.51 2.19
C VAL A 378 -5.52 -7.46 3.15
N LEU A 379 -5.14 -7.49 4.44
CA LEU A 379 -5.86 -8.27 5.46
C LEU A 379 -7.32 -7.81 5.59
N PHE A 380 -7.55 -6.51 5.75
CA PHE A 380 -8.89 -5.93 5.86
C PHE A 380 -9.77 -6.24 4.63
N ILE A 381 -9.22 -6.08 3.42
CA ILE A 381 -9.91 -6.38 2.16
C ILE A 381 -10.22 -7.88 2.01
N GLY A 382 -9.27 -8.77 2.29
CA GLY A 382 -9.51 -10.21 2.17
C GLY A 382 -10.53 -10.72 3.20
N LEU A 383 -10.53 -10.15 4.41
CA LEU A 383 -11.54 -10.42 5.44
C LEU A 383 -12.94 -9.94 5.04
N TYR A 384 -13.05 -8.76 4.41
CA TYR A 384 -14.32 -8.31 3.82
C TYR A 384 -14.83 -9.32 2.79
N VAL A 385 -13.97 -9.73 1.84
CA VAL A 385 -14.36 -10.64 0.76
C VAL A 385 -14.79 -12.00 1.32
N MET A 386 -14.03 -12.58 2.26
CA MET A 386 -14.41 -13.85 2.91
C MET A 386 -15.70 -13.73 3.72
N SER A 387 -15.95 -12.58 4.38
CA SER A 387 -17.21 -12.34 5.11
C SER A 387 -18.41 -12.32 4.17
N LEU A 388 -18.30 -11.61 3.04
CA LEU A 388 -19.38 -11.49 2.07
C LEU A 388 -19.59 -12.77 1.22
N GLU A 389 -18.58 -13.64 1.13
CA GLU A 389 -18.70 -14.99 0.54
C GLU A 389 -19.25 -16.02 1.53
N ALA A 390 -19.04 -15.84 2.84
CA ALA A 390 -19.61 -16.70 3.89
C ALA A 390 -21.10 -16.42 4.16
N VAL A 391 -21.54 -15.15 4.05
CA VAL A 391 -22.92 -14.74 4.30
C VAL A 391 -23.78 -14.85 3.04
N THR A 392 -24.71 -15.80 3.04
CA THR A 392 -25.70 -16.02 1.96
C THR A 392 -27.08 -15.42 2.24
N GLN A 393 -27.35 -14.95 3.46
CA GLN A 393 -28.68 -14.47 3.86
C GLN A 393 -29.04 -13.12 3.22
N ARG A 394 -30.26 -13.00 2.70
CA ARG A 394 -30.76 -11.84 1.92
C ARG A 394 -30.55 -10.48 2.60
N TYR A 395 -30.74 -10.40 3.92
CA TYR A 395 -30.68 -9.14 4.68
C TYR A 395 -29.32 -8.90 5.34
N ILE A 396 -28.63 -9.94 5.83
CA ILE A 396 -27.32 -9.78 6.47
C ILE A 396 -26.23 -9.43 5.43
N ARG A 397 -26.31 -9.95 4.20
CA ARG A 397 -25.31 -9.69 3.17
C ARG A 397 -25.16 -8.20 2.79
N PRO A 398 -26.23 -7.45 2.49
CA PRO A 398 -26.12 -6.00 2.27
C PRO A 398 -25.71 -5.25 3.54
N LEU A 399 -26.09 -5.69 4.74
CA LEU A 399 -25.61 -5.09 6.00
C LEU A 399 -24.09 -5.21 6.15
N VAL A 400 -23.51 -6.40 5.89
CA VAL A 400 -22.04 -6.60 5.86
C VAL A 400 -21.40 -5.70 4.80
N GLY A 401 -22.02 -5.57 3.63
CA GLY A 401 -21.58 -4.63 2.59
C GLY A 401 -21.55 -3.17 3.07
N ALA A 402 -22.60 -2.70 3.74
CA ALA A 402 -22.73 -1.34 4.25
C ALA A 402 -21.76 -1.04 5.42
N VAL A 403 -21.59 -1.98 6.36
CA VAL A 403 -20.63 -1.83 7.47
C VAL A 403 -19.19 -1.72 6.94
N PHE A 404 -18.79 -2.59 6.01
CA PHE A 404 -17.46 -2.48 5.41
C PHE A 404 -17.33 -1.25 4.49
N LEU A 405 -18.39 -0.80 3.80
CA LEU A 405 -18.35 0.47 3.07
C LEU A 405 -18.07 1.66 4.01
N PHE A 406 -18.79 1.74 5.14
CA PHE A 406 -18.58 2.78 6.14
C PHE A 406 -17.15 2.75 6.70
N LEU A 407 -16.64 1.56 7.05
CA LEU A 407 -15.26 1.40 7.52
C LEU A 407 -14.24 1.79 6.45
N SER A 408 -14.39 1.35 5.19
CA SER A 408 -13.49 1.72 4.10
C SER A 408 -13.47 3.22 3.83
N VAL A 409 -14.63 3.89 3.85
CA VAL A 409 -14.73 5.35 3.65
C VAL A 409 -14.13 6.11 4.83
N TYR A 410 -14.32 5.63 6.07
CA TYR A 410 -13.68 6.19 7.26
C TYR A 410 -12.14 6.06 7.20
N LEU A 411 -11.63 4.87 6.88
CA LEU A 411 -10.20 4.59 6.75
C LEU A 411 -9.56 5.40 5.62
N PHE A 412 -10.22 5.48 4.47
CA PHE A 412 -9.82 6.36 3.37
C PHE A 412 -9.75 7.82 3.82
N ARG A 413 -10.82 8.37 4.43
CA ARG A 413 -10.82 9.77 4.88
C ARG A 413 -9.72 10.07 5.89
N ASN A 414 -9.53 9.20 6.88
CA ASN A 414 -8.50 9.38 7.91
C ASN A 414 -7.08 9.32 7.33
N SER A 415 -6.81 8.31 6.48
CA SER A 415 -5.49 8.18 5.86
C SER A 415 -5.20 9.28 4.86
N GLN A 416 -6.19 9.78 4.11
CA GLN A 416 -6.03 10.97 3.27
C GLN A 416 -5.62 12.19 4.11
N GLN A 417 -6.31 12.46 5.23
CA GLN A 417 -5.99 13.57 6.14
C GLN A 417 -4.58 13.46 6.74
N GLN A 418 -4.15 12.26 7.15
CA GLN A 418 -2.85 12.05 7.81
C GLN A 418 -1.67 11.80 6.85
N GLY A 419 -1.97 11.35 5.63
CA GLY A 419 -1.00 10.94 4.63
C GLY A 419 -0.69 12.04 3.60
N LEU A 420 -1.67 12.85 3.21
CA LEU A 420 -1.48 13.89 2.19
C LEU A 420 -0.41 14.91 2.61
N LEU A 421 -0.45 15.39 3.85
CA LEU A 421 0.57 16.28 4.42
C LEU A 421 1.99 15.69 4.31
N LYS A 422 2.15 14.37 4.47
CA LYS A 422 3.46 13.68 4.42
C LYS A 422 3.95 13.47 2.99
N VAL A 423 3.00 13.28 2.06
CA VAL A 423 3.25 13.23 0.62
C VAL A 423 3.69 14.60 0.10
N GLU A 424 3.00 15.66 0.49
CA GLU A 424 3.29 17.05 0.11
C GLU A 424 4.62 17.52 0.74
N ASP A 425 4.87 17.20 2.01
CA ASP A 425 6.15 17.40 2.71
C ASP A 425 7.32 16.74 1.94
N ARG A 426 7.25 15.41 1.70
CA ARG A 426 8.27 14.68 0.92
C ARG A 426 8.50 15.33 -0.45
N THR A 427 7.42 15.72 -1.13
CA THR A 427 7.48 16.36 -2.45
C THR A 427 8.19 17.70 -2.38
N ARG A 428 7.84 18.55 -1.41
CA ARG A 428 8.46 19.86 -1.19
C ARG A 428 9.94 19.75 -0.83
N LEU A 429 10.32 18.76 -0.01
CA LEU A 429 11.72 18.47 0.32
C LEU A 429 12.54 18.05 -0.91
N LEU A 430 11.99 17.20 -1.78
CA LEU A 430 12.66 16.77 -3.03
C LEU A 430 12.71 17.89 -4.09
N GLN A 431 11.68 18.74 -4.17
CA GLN A 431 11.70 19.97 -4.97
C GLN A 431 12.80 20.93 -4.51
N LEU A 432 12.94 21.12 -3.19
CA LEU A 432 13.98 21.97 -2.60
C LEU A 432 15.39 21.42 -2.87
N THR A 433 15.63 20.11 -2.72
CA THR A 433 16.88 19.45 -3.16
C THR A 433 17.26 19.84 -4.60
N SER A 434 16.28 19.82 -5.51
CA SER A 434 16.50 20.17 -6.91
C SER A 434 16.77 21.67 -7.10
N ALA A 435 16.02 22.54 -6.40
CA ALA A 435 16.18 23.98 -6.48
C ALA A 435 17.52 24.47 -5.92
N PHE A 436 17.95 23.94 -4.77
CA PHE A 436 19.25 24.24 -4.18
C PHE A 436 20.40 23.89 -5.13
N TYR A 437 20.42 22.70 -5.74
CA TYR A 437 21.49 22.30 -6.67
C TYR A 437 21.50 23.12 -7.97
N ASN A 438 20.33 23.53 -8.47
CA ASN A 438 20.22 24.32 -9.69
C ASN A 438 20.55 25.82 -9.47
N ASP A 439 20.44 26.33 -8.24
CA ASP A 439 20.97 27.63 -7.81
C ASP A 439 22.48 27.57 -7.56
N ASN A 440 22.95 26.62 -6.74
CA ASN A 440 24.37 26.30 -6.58
C ASN A 440 24.58 24.81 -6.24
N LYS A 441 25.41 24.13 -7.04
CA LYS A 441 25.72 22.70 -6.91
C LYS A 441 26.33 22.30 -5.57
N ASP A 442 26.99 23.22 -4.87
CA ASP A 442 27.55 22.97 -3.55
C ASP A 442 26.47 22.86 -2.45
N ASN A 443 25.28 23.43 -2.68
CA ASN A 443 24.12 23.36 -1.77
C ASN A 443 23.34 22.03 -1.89
N LEU A 444 23.95 20.98 -2.44
CA LEU A 444 23.29 19.69 -2.67
C LEU A 444 22.86 19.00 -1.37
N ILE A 445 21.55 18.93 -1.14
CA ILE A 445 20.94 18.18 -0.04
C ILE A 445 20.38 16.86 -0.58
N LEU A 446 20.81 15.72 -0.03
CA LEU A 446 20.33 14.38 -0.38
C LEU A 446 19.79 13.66 0.85
N TYR A 447 18.69 12.93 0.70
CA TYR A 447 18.03 12.20 1.78
C TYR A 447 18.37 10.71 1.72
N TRP A 448 19.44 10.34 2.42
CA TRP A 448 19.83 8.96 2.74
C TRP A 448 20.65 8.97 4.03
N SER A 449 20.69 7.86 4.75
CA SER A 449 21.43 7.73 6.02
C SER A 449 22.94 7.96 5.90
N ASP A 450 23.55 7.65 4.74
CA ASP A 450 24.90 8.07 4.38
C ASP A 450 24.87 9.13 3.26
N ALA A 451 24.75 10.39 3.65
CA ALA A 451 24.76 11.53 2.73
C ALA A 451 26.09 11.67 1.94
N LYS A 452 27.21 11.13 2.45
CA LYS A 452 28.49 11.15 1.72
C LYS A 452 28.47 10.14 0.58
N GLN A 453 28.02 8.92 0.85
CA GLN A 453 27.84 7.91 -0.20
C GLN A 453 26.73 8.31 -1.19
N ALA A 454 25.66 8.97 -0.73
CA ALA A 454 24.64 9.55 -1.59
C ALA A 454 25.25 10.52 -2.62
N LYS A 455 26.07 11.48 -2.17
CA LYS A 455 26.71 12.48 -3.05
C LYS A 455 27.60 11.82 -4.10
N VAL A 456 28.46 10.88 -3.70
CA VAL A 456 29.36 10.15 -4.61
C VAL A 456 28.58 9.37 -5.70
N ILE A 457 27.48 8.69 -5.33
CA ILE A 457 26.64 7.96 -6.28
C ILE A 457 25.91 8.92 -7.24
N PHE A 458 25.36 10.01 -6.70
CA PHE A 458 24.60 11.01 -7.43
C PHE A 458 25.47 11.72 -8.48
N GLU A 459 26.67 12.15 -8.10
CA GLU A 459 27.63 12.80 -9.01
C GLU A 459 28.14 11.84 -10.10
N ASP A 460 28.40 10.58 -9.76
CA ASP A 460 28.80 9.55 -10.74
C ASP A 460 27.67 9.26 -11.76
N ALA A 461 26.42 9.22 -11.30
CA ALA A 461 25.25 9.01 -12.16
C ALA A 461 24.99 10.20 -13.10
N LEU A 462 25.12 11.44 -12.61
CA LEU A 462 25.05 12.65 -13.45
C LEU A 462 26.20 12.70 -14.47
N LYS A 463 27.44 12.47 -14.03
CA LYS A 463 28.65 12.48 -14.89
C LYS A 463 28.56 11.46 -16.04
N LYS A 464 27.96 10.30 -15.78
CA LYS A 464 27.73 9.23 -16.77
C LYS A 464 26.43 9.39 -17.58
N LYS A 465 25.65 10.45 -17.33
CA LYS A 465 24.33 10.70 -17.93
C LYS A 465 23.31 9.56 -17.70
N ILE A 466 23.49 8.78 -16.63
CA ILE A 466 22.55 7.72 -16.22
C ILE A 466 21.25 8.31 -15.70
N TYR A 467 21.35 9.47 -15.08
CA TYR A 467 20.26 10.20 -14.43
C TYR A 467 20.37 11.68 -14.79
N GLN A 468 19.24 12.38 -14.75
CA GLN A 468 19.16 13.83 -14.93
C GLN A 468 18.28 14.41 -13.82
N LEU A 469 18.84 15.34 -13.04
CA LEU A 469 18.06 16.13 -12.08
C LEU A 469 17.09 17.03 -12.86
N PRO A 470 15.80 17.15 -12.48
CA PRO A 470 14.86 18.04 -13.14
C PRO A 470 15.29 19.52 -12.99
N PRO A 471 14.92 20.38 -13.96
CA PRO A 471 15.24 21.82 -13.93
C PRO A 471 14.28 22.61 -13.03
N ILE A 472 14.07 22.15 -11.80
CA ILE A 472 13.29 22.86 -10.78
C ILE A 472 14.19 23.93 -10.16
N THR A 473 13.73 25.18 -10.14
CA THR A 473 14.46 26.33 -9.60
C THR A 473 13.66 26.99 -8.48
N PHE A 474 14.31 27.83 -7.66
CA PHE A 474 13.61 28.60 -6.63
C PHE A 474 12.45 29.45 -7.21
N ASP A 475 12.61 29.99 -8.42
CA ASP A 475 11.56 30.76 -9.11
C ASP A 475 10.23 29.98 -9.26
N GLN A 476 10.30 28.68 -9.56
CA GLN A 476 9.13 27.81 -9.74
C GLN A 476 8.44 27.41 -8.42
N ILE A 477 9.13 27.52 -7.29
CA ILE A 477 8.66 27.04 -5.98
C ILE A 477 8.53 28.16 -4.95
N ARG A 478 8.62 29.42 -5.41
CA ARG A 478 8.55 30.62 -4.57
C ARG A 478 7.16 30.94 -4.07
N SER A 479 7.12 31.55 -2.89
CA SER A 479 5.94 32.19 -2.35
C SER A 479 5.82 33.58 -2.97
N LEU A 480 4.66 33.90 -3.56
CA LEU A 480 4.44 35.24 -4.14
C LEU A 480 4.12 36.26 -3.02
N PRO A 481 4.60 37.51 -3.12
CA PRO A 481 4.36 38.54 -2.12
C PRO A 481 2.90 39.00 -2.12
N GLN A 482 2.20 38.79 -1.01
CA GLN A 482 0.86 39.32 -0.77
C GLN A 482 0.99 40.64 0.02
N THR A 483 0.59 41.77 -0.57
CA THR A 483 0.60 43.06 0.13
C THR A 483 -0.32 43.01 1.36
N THR A 484 0.22 43.34 2.53
CA THR A 484 -0.51 43.34 3.81
C THR A 484 -0.28 44.67 4.52
N ASP A 485 -1.28 45.17 5.25
CA ASP A 485 -1.02 46.23 6.21
C ASP A 485 -0.32 45.62 7.43
N ALA A 486 0.91 46.05 7.66
CA ALA A 486 1.70 45.67 8.82
C ALA A 486 2.43 46.89 9.42
N GLN A 487 1.81 48.08 9.32
CA GLN A 487 2.33 49.29 9.98
C GLN A 487 2.36 49.16 11.51
N ASN A 488 1.60 48.22 12.08
CA ASN A 488 1.50 47.96 13.53
C ASN A 488 1.83 46.50 13.91
N LEU A 489 2.94 45.93 13.41
CA LEU A 489 3.42 44.62 13.89
C LEU A 489 3.90 44.72 15.36
N ALA A 490 3.06 44.28 16.29
CA ALA A 490 3.39 44.14 17.70
C ALA A 490 3.85 42.70 18.00
N ALA A 491 5.05 42.55 18.57
CA ALA A 491 5.59 41.24 18.92
C ALA A 491 4.79 40.56 20.05
N THR A 492 4.55 39.25 19.94
CA THR A 492 3.80 38.45 20.91
C THR A 492 4.69 37.36 21.53
N ASN A 493 4.51 37.12 22.83
CA ASN A 493 5.36 36.23 23.63
C ASN A 493 4.86 34.76 23.64
N ASP A 494 4.08 34.37 22.65
CA ASP A 494 3.40 33.08 22.53
C ASP A 494 3.94 32.18 21.40
N ILE A 495 4.86 32.68 20.57
CA ILE A 495 5.54 31.91 19.52
C ILE A 495 6.89 31.40 20.04
N VAL A 496 7.16 30.12 19.80
CA VAL A 496 8.51 29.54 19.88
C VAL A 496 8.90 29.04 18.49
N SER A 497 10.08 29.40 17.99
CA SER A 497 10.50 29.07 16.63
C SER A 497 12.00 28.87 16.47
N GLU A 498 12.36 28.23 15.36
CA GLU A 498 13.70 28.22 14.79
C GLU A 498 13.54 28.45 13.29
N ALA A 499 13.71 29.69 12.84
CA ALA A 499 13.43 30.11 11.49
C ALA A 499 14.55 31.01 10.95
N LYS A 500 15.54 30.38 10.32
CA LYS A 500 16.66 31.07 9.66
C LYS A 500 16.65 30.75 8.16
N PRO A 501 16.53 31.74 7.27
CA PRO A 501 16.64 31.52 5.84
C PRO A 501 18.09 31.27 5.44
N TYR A 502 18.30 30.38 4.49
CA TYR A 502 19.50 30.35 3.67
C TYR A 502 19.39 31.49 2.63
N ALA A 503 20.38 32.37 2.56
CA ALA A 503 20.39 33.48 1.60
C ALA A 503 21.23 33.12 0.36
N THR A 504 20.63 33.26 -0.83
CA THR A 504 21.34 33.21 -2.12
C THR A 504 21.50 34.64 -2.67
N HIS A 505 21.94 34.79 -3.92
CA HIS A 505 21.97 36.10 -4.59
C HIS A 505 20.57 36.70 -4.71
N ASP A 506 19.63 35.98 -5.32
CA ASP A 506 18.27 36.46 -5.61
C ASP A 506 17.22 36.04 -4.58
N TYR A 507 17.48 35.04 -3.73
CA TYR A 507 16.47 34.41 -2.88
C TYR A 507 16.81 34.40 -1.39
N LEU A 508 15.77 34.30 -0.57
CA LEU A 508 15.82 33.91 0.84
C LEU A 508 14.98 32.64 1.01
N VAL A 509 15.62 31.57 1.47
CA VAL A 509 15.06 30.21 1.47
C VAL A 509 14.97 29.70 2.90
N PHE A 510 13.78 29.81 3.50
CA PHE A 510 13.47 29.10 4.73
C PHE A 510 13.36 27.62 4.42
N PHE A 511 14.31 26.84 4.92
CA PHE A 511 14.38 25.39 4.84
C PHE A 511 14.68 24.84 6.22
N GLN A 512 14.14 23.67 6.57
CA GLN A 512 14.22 23.08 7.92
C GLN A 512 13.84 24.08 9.05
N SER A 513 13.02 25.08 8.74
CA SER A 513 12.49 26.03 9.72
C SER A 513 11.25 25.44 10.42
N TRP A 514 10.97 25.88 11.64
CA TRP A 514 9.77 25.51 12.37
C TRP A 514 9.28 26.63 13.29
N ALA A 515 7.98 26.64 13.58
CA ALA A 515 7.37 27.55 14.54
C ALA A 515 6.12 26.91 15.18
N VAL A 516 5.94 27.13 16.48
CA VAL A 516 4.76 26.71 17.24
C VAL A 516 4.10 27.90 17.92
N LEU A 517 2.78 27.81 18.07
CA LEU A 517 1.98 28.72 18.87
C LEU A 517 1.65 28.02 20.20
N ASN A 518 2.05 28.61 21.33
CA ASN A 518 1.89 28.00 22.65
C ASN A 518 0.41 27.63 22.91
N GLY A 519 0.19 26.40 23.39
CA GLY A 519 -1.14 25.86 23.64
C GLY A 519 -1.98 25.50 22.39
N THR A 520 -1.50 25.73 21.16
CA THR A 520 -2.26 25.46 19.92
C THR A 520 -1.60 24.37 19.05
N PRO A 521 -2.31 23.28 18.69
CA PRO A 521 -1.79 22.27 17.76
C PRO A 521 -1.47 22.82 16.36
N SER A 522 -0.29 22.51 15.82
CA SER A 522 0.20 23.03 14.53
C SER A 522 -0.65 22.59 13.31
N GLU A 523 -1.49 21.56 13.46
CA GLU A 523 -2.52 21.24 12.46
C GLU A 523 -3.47 22.43 12.21
N ARG A 524 -3.78 23.20 13.25
CA ARG A 524 -4.72 24.34 13.24
C ARG A 524 -4.07 25.70 13.06
N VAL A 525 -2.74 25.76 12.98
CA VAL A 525 -1.98 27.00 12.80
C VAL A 525 -1.59 27.15 11.34
N THR A 526 -1.78 28.33 10.77
CA THR A 526 -1.16 28.75 9.50
C THR A 526 0.05 29.61 9.83
N THR A 527 1.19 29.30 9.21
CA THR A 527 2.43 30.08 9.33
C THR A 527 2.65 30.89 8.06
N GLN A 528 2.95 32.17 8.21
CA GLN A 528 3.40 33.07 7.15
C GLN A 528 4.74 33.69 7.56
N VAL A 529 5.56 34.03 6.56
CA VAL A 529 6.69 34.94 6.75
C VAL A 529 6.25 36.33 6.29
N ILE A 530 6.56 37.39 7.02
CA ILE A 530 6.31 38.77 6.61
C ILE A 530 7.66 39.48 6.42
N ALA A 531 7.83 40.16 5.29
CA ALA A 531 8.88 41.15 5.09
C ALA A 531 8.27 42.55 5.28
N GLN A 532 8.76 43.30 6.26
CA GLN A 532 8.30 44.63 6.62
C GLN A 532 9.39 45.67 6.32
N SER A 533 9.07 46.69 5.53
CA SER A 533 9.86 47.92 5.40
C SER A 533 9.01 49.12 5.85
N GLY A 534 9.63 50.26 6.13
CA GLY A 534 9.00 51.39 6.84
C GLY A 534 7.73 51.99 6.21
N ALA A 535 7.45 51.69 4.93
CA ALA A 535 6.24 52.13 4.23
C ALA A 535 5.43 50.97 3.60
N GLN A 536 5.88 49.72 3.68
CA GLN A 536 5.35 48.60 2.89
C GLN A 536 5.53 47.27 3.61
N SER A 537 4.59 46.34 3.47
CA SER A 537 4.72 45.00 4.04
C SER A 537 4.12 43.93 3.15
N TYR A 538 4.79 42.77 3.12
CA TYR A 538 4.46 41.67 2.23
C TYR A 538 4.46 40.36 3.03
N ALA A 539 3.31 39.67 3.04
CA ALA A 539 3.16 38.34 3.59
C ALA A 539 3.46 37.29 2.53
N PHE A 540 4.05 36.17 2.96
CA PHE A 540 4.42 35.03 2.14
C PHE A 540 3.85 33.76 2.76
N GLU A 541 3.07 33.01 1.97
CA GLU A 541 2.59 31.69 2.36
C GLU A 541 3.74 30.69 2.53
N THR A 542 3.53 29.66 3.35
CA THR A 542 4.55 28.63 3.64
C THR A 542 4.02 27.23 3.40
N ALA A 543 4.87 26.34 2.90
CA ALA A 543 4.57 24.93 2.77
C ALA A 543 4.89 24.20 4.08
N LYS A 544 3.94 23.45 4.64
CA LYS A 544 4.13 22.71 5.91
C LYS A 544 5.04 21.49 5.74
N HIS A 545 5.78 21.16 6.79
CA HIS A 545 6.67 19.99 6.89
C HIS A 545 6.47 19.24 8.21
N VAL A 546 6.75 17.94 8.21
CA VAL A 546 6.70 17.10 9.41
C VAL A 546 8.02 17.13 10.17
N ARG A 547 7.97 17.37 11.49
CA ARG A 547 9.14 17.58 12.35
C ARG A 547 9.10 16.70 13.61
N TYR A 548 9.61 15.48 13.47
CA TYR A 548 9.77 14.53 14.58
C TYR A 548 10.79 14.98 15.63
N ASP A 549 11.81 15.71 15.18
CA ASP A 549 12.80 16.40 16.01
C ASP A 549 12.15 17.48 16.90
N VAL A 550 11.26 18.31 16.35
CA VAL A 550 10.52 19.31 17.14
C VAL A 550 9.55 18.65 18.13
N VAL A 551 8.92 17.53 17.76
CA VAL A 551 8.13 16.72 18.70
C VAL A 551 8.98 16.19 19.85
N ASN A 552 10.22 15.78 19.60
CA ASN A 552 11.15 15.31 20.62
C ASN A 552 11.68 16.46 21.49
N GLN A 553 11.96 17.63 20.91
CA GLN A 553 12.43 18.82 21.63
C GLN A 553 11.35 19.41 22.54
N LEU A 554 10.10 19.48 22.07
CA LEU A 554 8.96 20.06 22.78
C LEU A 554 8.07 19.02 23.48
N GLN A 555 8.47 17.74 23.46
CA GLN A 555 7.81 16.59 24.10
C GLN A 555 6.29 16.50 23.79
N SER A 556 5.85 16.90 22.59
CA SER A 556 4.42 16.94 22.25
C SER A 556 4.12 16.70 20.76
N LEU A 557 3.33 15.65 20.49
CA LEU A 557 2.88 15.26 19.15
C LEU A 557 2.01 16.31 18.45
N GLN A 558 1.42 17.27 19.17
CA GLN A 558 0.59 18.33 18.58
C GLN A 558 1.41 19.29 17.68
N PHE A 559 2.73 19.29 17.82
CA PHE A 559 3.68 20.09 17.05
C PHE A 559 4.30 19.32 15.88
N LEU A 560 3.81 18.11 15.56
CA LEU A 560 4.34 17.27 14.47
C LEU A 560 4.34 17.98 13.11
N GLY A 561 3.38 18.87 12.85
CA GLY A 561 3.29 19.71 11.64
C GLY A 561 3.76 21.16 11.82
N ALA A 562 4.71 21.42 12.75
CA ALA A 562 5.25 22.75 13.02
C ALA A 562 6.33 23.22 12.03
N GLY A 563 6.85 22.32 11.18
CA GLY A 563 7.85 22.68 10.18
C GLY A 563 7.25 23.49 9.04
N PHE A 564 8.04 24.38 8.45
CA PHE A 564 7.65 25.12 7.26
C PHE A 564 8.83 25.43 6.33
N SER A 565 8.53 25.63 5.05
CA SER A 565 9.45 26.25 4.08
C SER A 565 8.80 27.42 3.35
N CYS A 566 9.63 28.39 3.01
CA CYS A 566 9.26 29.60 2.30
C CYS A 566 10.42 29.97 1.37
N VAL A 567 10.12 30.37 0.14
CA VAL A 567 11.14 30.81 -0.83
C VAL A 567 10.71 32.19 -1.29
N ILE A 568 11.41 33.21 -0.80
CA ILE A 568 11.17 34.62 -1.13
C ILE A 568 12.17 35.01 -2.19
N LYS A 569 11.72 35.64 -3.28
CA LYS A 569 12.60 36.25 -4.29
C LYS A 569 12.72 37.74 -4.00
N LYS A 570 13.94 38.25 -3.83
CA LYS A 570 14.21 39.64 -3.47
C LYS A 570 13.62 40.61 -4.51
N THR A 571 13.83 40.31 -5.80
CA THR A 571 13.35 41.15 -6.92
C THR A 571 11.84 41.21 -7.10
N ASP A 572 11.06 40.40 -6.37
CA ASP A 572 9.58 40.49 -6.39
C ASP A 572 9.06 41.53 -5.37
N LEU A 573 9.94 42.04 -4.50
CA LEU A 573 9.71 43.16 -3.60
C LEU A 573 10.12 44.49 -4.28
N LYS A 574 9.66 45.61 -3.74
CA LYS A 574 10.17 46.95 -4.13
C LYS A 574 11.48 47.25 -3.38
N PRO A 575 12.38 48.09 -3.93
CA PRO A 575 13.65 48.40 -3.28
C PRO A 575 13.49 48.99 -1.87
N GLY A 576 14.39 48.61 -0.97
CA GLY A 576 14.41 49.06 0.42
C GLY A 576 14.93 48.03 1.43
N HIS A 577 15.11 48.48 2.67
CA HIS A 577 15.54 47.63 3.79
C HIS A 577 14.32 46.94 4.43
N TYR A 578 14.36 45.61 4.57
CA TYR A 578 13.26 44.80 5.10
C TYR A 578 13.69 44.05 6.36
N THR A 579 12.83 44.06 7.38
CA THR A 579 12.90 43.18 8.56
C THR A 579 11.98 41.98 8.38
N LEU A 580 12.45 40.79 8.73
CA LEU A 580 11.67 39.55 8.67
C LEU A 580 10.95 39.24 9.98
N TRP A 581 9.70 38.82 9.85
CA TRP A 581 8.83 38.39 10.95
C TRP A 581 8.16 37.05 10.61
N LEU A 582 7.79 36.29 11.65
CA LEU A 582 6.79 35.23 11.54
C LEU A 582 5.42 35.78 11.92
N HIS A 583 4.39 35.33 11.20
CA HIS A 583 2.99 35.46 11.57
C HIS A 583 2.38 34.07 11.71
N LEU A 584 1.88 33.74 12.91
CA LEU A 584 1.17 32.51 13.20
C LEU A 584 -0.29 32.85 13.54
N THR A 585 -1.24 32.17 12.90
CA THR A 585 -2.67 32.36 13.19
C THR A 585 -3.44 31.05 13.20
N ASN A 586 -4.46 30.97 14.05
CA ASN A 586 -5.45 29.89 14.09
C ASN A 586 -6.82 30.32 13.55
N GLY A 587 -6.89 31.47 12.86
CA GLY A 587 -8.13 32.09 12.37
C GLY A 587 -8.96 32.82 13.43
N ARG A 588 -8.46 32.92 14.68
CA ARG A 588 -9.07 33.71 15.78
C ARG A 588 -8.08 34.63 16.46
N THR A 589 -6.86 34.15 16.70
CA THR A 589 -5.72 34.95 17.19
C THR A 589 -4.69 35.11 16.08
N GLN A 590 -3.97 36.23 16.11
CA GLN A 590 -2.80 36.50 15.29
C GLN A 590 -1.63 36.78 16.24
N SER A 591 -0.51 36.12 15.98
CA SER A 591 0.69 36.16 16.81
C SER A 591 1.88 36.49 15.91
N TYR A 592 2.79 37.34 16.37
CA TYR A 592 3.88 37.87 15.55
C TYR A 592 5.23 37.80 16.29
N GLN A 593 6.26 37.33 15.61
CA GLN A 593 7.61 37.24 16.18
C GLN A 593 8.65 37.82 15.21
N PRO A 594 9.40 38.87 15.60
CA PRO A 594 10.50 39.37 14.77
C PRO A 594 11.64 38.35 14.77
N LEU A 595 12.22 38.10 13.60
CA LEU A 595 13.33 37.15 13.46
C LEU A 595 14.71 37.78 13.68
N ASN A 596 14.77 39.10 13.92
CA ASN A 596 16.01 39.88 14.04
C ASN A 596 16.95 39.68 12.83
N LEU A 597 16.36 39.46 11.65
CA LEU A 597 17.03 39.30 10.37
C LEU A 597 16.54 40.38 9.43
N THR A 598 17.46 41.09 8.80
CA THR A 598 17.17 42.10 7.79
C THR A 598 17.87 41.78 6.47
N PHE A 599 17.37 42.37 5.38
CA PHE A 599 17.96 42.29 4.05
C PHE A 599 17.56 43.50 3.21
N ASP A 600 18.37 43.81 2.20
CA ASP A 600 18.10 44.85 1.21
C ASP A 600 17.60 44.26 -0.11
N VAL A 601 16.87 45.10 -0.86
CA VAL A 601 16.32 44.88 -2.20
C VAL A 601 16.63 46.11 -3.06
#